data_AF-A0A7T6XEU8-F1
#
_entry.id   AF-A0A7T6XEU8-F1
#
_cell.length_a   1.000
_cell.length_b   1.000
_cell.length_c   1.000
_cell.angle_alpha   90.00
_cell.angle_beta   90.00
_cell.angle_gamma   90.00
#
_symmetry.space_group_name_H-M   'P 1'
#
loop_
_entity.id
_entity.type
_entity.pdbx_description
1 polymer ?
#
loop_
_entity_poly.entity_id
_entity_poly.type
_entity_poly.pdbx_seq_one_letter_code
_entity_poly.pdbx_strand_id
1 'polypeptide(L)'
;MGNLGIFPPEIIFKILDELLGSSPRLAHENVHAINQLMKTNKMLERYIKLGWIGSNVSNSFKQRVNAVQWYPNIDLANTALTLQGLGPDHTMPIEGPRSLGPDLITGIIFDDCTDCFEWFSEVLPPTYMSCCNEGGWSFLSLALHAKSEKLLDSFFLSGFPCEPGDFIAGSSNAMGTGPSTIGLSASSKDHQSFAKLFKKLKQALNGNGFQRTLRDRLTCKERAAIRSIAPQYLQKMLYEAGLAALHPTLRYSPYYSGKRTQMY
;
A
#
# COMPACT_ATOMS: atom_id res chain seq x y z
N MET A 1 27.20 5.27 11.75
CA MET A 1 28.19 5.28 10.66
C MET A 1 29.06 6.52 10.82
N GLY A 2 30.39 6.41 10.75
CA GLY A 2 31.30 7.57 10.82
C GLY A 2 31.15 8.52 9.62
N ASN A 3 31.85 9.65 9.62
CA ASN A 3 31.74 10.67 8.57
C ASN A 3 32.29 10.17 7.22
N LEU A 4 31.44 9.49 6.45
CA LEU A 4 31.75 8.99 5.11
C LEU A 4 32.16 10.11 4.13
N GLY A 5 31.84 11.37 4.43
CA GLY A 5 32.21 12.53 3.60
C GLY A 5 33.71 12.83 3.53
N ILE A 6 34.56 12.10 4.26
CA ILE A 6 36.03 12.21 4.22
C ILE A 6 36.62 11.38 3.07
N PHE A 7 35.90 10.37 2.58
CA PHE A 7 36.39 9.51 1.51
C PHE A 7 36.10 10.09 0.11
N PRO A 8 36.98 9.88 -0.88
CA PRO A 8 36.67 10.11 -2.28
C PRO A 8 35.39 9.37 -2.66
N PRO A 9 34.51 9.95 -3.51
CA PRO A 9 33.26 9.32 -3.92
C PRO A 9 33.46 7.87 -4.37
N GLU A 10 34.49 7.57 -5.17
CA GLU A 10 34.83 6.25 -5.68
C GLU A 10 35.01 5.18 -4.59
N ILE A 11 35.58 5.56 -3.44
CA ILE A 11 35.80 4.65 -2.30
C ILE A 11 34.48 4.43 -1.57
N ILE A 12 33.67 5.48 -1.39
CA ILE A 12 32.31 5.37 -0.84
C ILE A 12 31.49 4.40 -1.69
N PHE A 13 31.60 4.45 -3.03
CA PHE A 13 30.89 3.54 -3.93
C PHE A 13 31.28 2.08 -3.76
N LYS A 14 32.59 1.77 -3.67
CA LYS A 14 33.02 0.39 -3.46
C LYS A 14 32.51 -0.17 -2.14
N ILE A 15 32.57 0.65 -1.08
CA ILE A 15 32.05 0.28 0.24
C ILE A 15 30.54 0.04 0.17
N LEU A 16 29.78 0.93 -0.49
CA LEU A 16 28.34 0.77 -0.66
C LEU A 16 28.01 -0.47 -1.50
N ASP A 17 28.70 -0.68 -2.63
CA ASP A 17 28.47 -1.84 -3.50
C ASP A 17 28.75 -3.17 -2.78
N GLU A 18 29.79 -3.22 -1.93
CA GLU A 18 30.14 -4.40 -1.14
C GLU A 18 29.18 -4.64 0.03
N LEU A 19 28.77 -3.59 0.76
CA LEU A 19 27.77 -3.67 1.82
C LEU A 19 26.38 -4.09 1.29
N LEU A 20 26.03 -3.67 0.08
CA LEU A 20 24.75 -4.00 -0.55
C LEU A 20 24.80 -5.37 -1.26
N GLY A 21 25.96 -5.73 -1.79
CA GLY A 21 26.23 -7.02 -2.43
C GLY A 21 26.28 -8.19 -1.45
N SER A 22 26.55 -7.95 -0.17
CA SER A 22 26.64 -8.98 0.88
C SER A 22 25.31 -9.36 1.51
N SER A 23 24.27 -8.53 1.40
CA SER A 23 22.92 -8.88 1.87
C SER A 23 22.23 -9.83 0.89
N PRO A 24 21.48 -10.86 1.35
CA PRO A 24 20.68 -11.71 0.46
C PRO A 24 19.56 -10.91 -0.24
N ARG A 25 19.17 -9.77 0.33
CA ARG A 25 18.10 -8.91 -0.18
C ARG A 25 18.41 -7.43 0.04
N LEU A 26 18.04 -6.58 -0.93
CA LEU A 26 18.17 -5.14 -0.76
C LEU A 26 17.09 -4.63 0.22
N ALA A 27 17.49 -4.30 1.44
CA ALA A 27 16.60 -3.82 2.49
C ALA A 27 16.44 -2.28 2.45
N HIS A 28 15.32 -1.78 2.99
CA HIS A 28 15.07 -0.34 3.07
C HIS A 28 16.18 0.40 3.83
N GLU A 29 16.62 -0.11 4.98
CA GLU A 29 17.67 0.52 5.81
C GLU A 29 18.91 0.89 4.98
N ASN A 30 19.31 -0.02 4.08
CA ASN A 30 20.50 0.18 3.26
C ASN A 30 20.31 1.31 2.24
N VAL A 31 19.12 1.37 1.63
CA VAL A 31 18.77 2.41 0.65
C VAL A 31 18.48 3.74 1.33
N HIS A 32 17.88 3.71 2.52
CA HIS A 32 17.59 4.89 3.33
C HIS A 32 18.87 5.64 3.67
N ALA A 33 19.90 4.92 4.14
CA ALA A 33 21.19 5.52 4.45
C ALA A 33 21.80 6.23 3.23
N ILE A 34 21.73 5.62 2.04
CA ILE A 34 22.20 6.22 0.78
C ILE A 34 21.39 7.47 0.45
N ASN A 35 20.06 7.42 0.57
CA ASN A 35 19.19 8.55 0.30
C ASN A 35 19.51 9.75 1.22
N GLN A 36 19.71 9.50 2.53
CA GLN A 36 20.13 10.54 3.48
C GLN A 36 21.49 11.14 3.11
N LEU A 37 22.42 10.31 2.62
CA LEU A 37 23.76 10.74 2.20
C LEU A 37 23.69 11.63 0.94
N MET A 38 22.83 11.29 -0.02
CA MET A 38 22.56 12.15 -1.18
C MET A 38 21.95 13.50 -0.76
N LYS A 39 20.98 13.50 0.14
CA LYS A 39 20.32 14.73 0.60
C LYS A 39 21.28 15.70 1.31
N THR A 40 22.27 15.17 2.01
CA THR A 40 23.22 15.96 2.80
C THR A 40 24.44 16.44 2.00
N ASN A 41 24.71 15.88 0.82
CA ASN A 41 25.88 16.24 0.01
C ASN A 41 25.57 16.26 -1.50
N LYS A 42 25.43 17.47 -2.06
CA LYS A 42 25.13 17.69 -3.49
C LYS A 42 26.18 17.14 -4.46
N MET A 43 27.45 17.08 -4.04
CA MET A 43 28.51 16.46 -4.86
C MET A 43 28.25 14.96 -4.96
N LEU A 44 27.95 14.31 -3.84
CA LEU A 44 27.62 12.88 -3.79
C LEU A 44 26.28 12.59 -4.47
N GLU A 45 25.28 13.46 -4.34
CA GLU A 45 24.02 13.35 -5.10
C GLU A 45 24.27 13.32 -6.61
N ARG A 46 25.02 14.30 -7.14
CA ARG A 46 25.35 14.35 -8.58
C ARG A 46 26.13 13.11 -9.00
N TYR A 47 27.08 12.66 -8.19
CA TYR A 47 27.86 11.49 -8.50
C TYR A 47 27.01 10.21 -8.47
N ILE A 48 26.13 10.03 -7.48
CA ILE A 48 25.22 8.89 -7.38
C ILE A 48 24.24 8.88 -8.56
N LYS A 49 23.55 10.01 -8.82
CA LYS A 49 22.56 10.09 -9.89
C LYS A 49 23.18 9.94 -11.28
N LEU A 50 24.25 10.66 -11.59
CA LEU A 50 24.86 10.66 -12.93
C LEU A 50 25.87 9.54 -13.14
N GLY A 51 26.65 9.21 -12.12
CA GLY A 51 27.75 8.25 -12.18
C GLY A 51 27.38 6.83 -11.75
N TRP A 52 26.47 6.64 -10.79
CA TRP A 52 26.18 5.30 -10.25
C TRP A 52 24.90 4.68 -10.79
N ILE A 53 23.82 5.48 -10.82
CA ILE A 53 22.52 5.10 -11.40
C ILE A 53 22.54 5.34 -12.92
N GLY A 54 23.01 6.51 -13.35
CA GLY A 54 23.00 6.95 -14.74
C GLY A 54 24.12 6.38 -15.62
N SER A 55 25.20 5.81 -15.07
CA SER A 55 26.29 5.30 -15.90
C SER A 55 25.98 3.95 -16.54
N ASN A 56 26.65 3.66 -17.66
CA ASN A 56 26.58 2.38 -18.34
C ASN A 56 27.38 1.27 -17.63
N VAL A 57 28.07 1.58 -16.53
CA VAL A 57 28.88 0.60 -15.78
C VAL A 57 27.95 -0.19 -14.87
N SER A 58 27.82 -1.48 -15.14
CA SER A 58 27.04 -2.40 -14.31
C SER A 58 27.71 -2.53 -12.94
N ASN A 59 26.99 -2.16 -11.87
CA ASN A 59 27.40 -2.35 -10.48
C ASN A 59 26.32 -3.13 -9.73
N SER A 60 26.67 -3.79 -8.63
CA SER A 60 25.79 -4.74 -7.95
C SER A 60 24.54 -4.06 -7.40
N PHE A 61 24.66 -2.82 -6.92
CA PHE A 61 23.52 -2.02 -6.48
C PHE A 61 22.53 -1.73 -7.60
N LYS A 62 22.99 -1.20 -8.74
CA LYS A 62 22.14 -0.92 -9.91
C LYS A 62 21.47 -2.20 -10.41
N GLN A 63 22.19 -3.33 -10.44
CA GLN A 63 21.61 -4.63 -10.78
C GLN A 63 20.50 -5.02 -9.79
N ARG A 64 20.73 -4.87 -8.48
CA ARG A 64 19.77 -5.23 -7.42
C ARG A 64 18.55 -4.31 -7.39
N VAL A 65 18.73 -3.00 -7.58
CA VAL A 65 17.63 -2.03 -7.71
C VAL A 65 16.82 -2.33 -8.97
N ASN A 66 17.48 -2.60 -10.10
CA ASN A 66 16.80 -2.99 -11.34
C ASN A 66 16.12 -4.38 -11.24
N ALA A 67 16.56 -5.23 -10.33
CA ALA A 67 15.96 -6.53 -10.05
C ALA A 67 14.76 -6.45 -9.09
N VAL A 68 14.47 -5.27 -8.52
CA VAL A 68 13.27 -5.08 -7.70
C VAL A 68 12.05 -5.29 -8.59
N GLN A 69 11.34 -6.38 -8.32
CA GLN A 69 10.19 -6.77 -9.10
C GLN A 69 8.91 -6.18 -8.51
N TRP A 70 8.12 -5.53 -9.38
CA TRP A 70 6.81 -5.00 -9.06
C TRP A 70 5.96 -4.97 -10.33
N TYR A 71 4.66 -4.76 -10.18
CA TYR A 71 3.70 -4.81 -11.28
C TYR A 71 2.78 -3.59 -11.26
N PRO A 72 2.41 -3.01 -12.41
CA PRO A 72 1.58 -1.80 -12.45
C PRO A 72 0.16 -1.96 -11.87
N ASN A 73 -0.39 -3.17 -11.96
CA ASN A 73 -1.72 -3.49 -11.47
C ASN A 73 -1.87 -4.98 -11.14
N ILE A 74 -3.03 -5.33 -10.59
CA ILE A 74 -3.34 -6.67 -10.11
C ILE A 74 -3.40 -7.72 -11.25
N ASP A 75 -3.86 -7.35 -12.45
CA ASP A 75 -3.99 -8.27 -13.59
C ASP A 75 -2.62 -8.65 -14.17
N LEU A 76 -1.73 -7.68 -14.28
CA LEU A 76 -0.34 -7.90 -14.71
C LEU A 76 0.43 -8.71 -13.68
N ALA A 77 0.21 -8.43 -12.38
CA ALA A 77 0.77 -9.24 -11.30
C ALA A 77 0.26 -10.69 -11.38
N ASN A 78 -1.04 -10.89 -11.52
CA ASN A 78 -1.65 -12.22 -11.62
C ASN A 78 -1.07 -13.01 -12.80
N THR A 79 -1.00 -12.37 -13.97
CA THR A 79 -0.45 -12.97 -15.19
C THR A 79 1.01 -13.39 -14.99
N ALA A 80 1.83 -12.48 -14.46
CA ALA A 80 3.26 -12.75 -14.25
C ALA A 80 3.50 -13.87 -13.23
N LEU A 81 2.78 -13.86 -12.10
CA LEU A 81 2.91 -14.88 -11.05
C LEU A 81 2.43 -16.25 -11.55
N THR A 82 1.35 -16.28 -12.31
CA THR A 82 0.84 -17.52 -12.93
C THR A 82 1.86 -18.10 -13.92
N LEU A 83 2.50 -17.26 -14.74
CA LEU A 83 3.56 -17.68 -15.67
C LEU A 83 4.81 -18.20 -14.95
N GLN A 84 5.06 -17.78 -13.71
CA GLN A 84 6.11 -18.34 -12.85
C GLN A 84 5.72 -19.68 -12.22
N GLY A 85 4.52 -20.20 -12.50
CA GLY A 85 4.01 -21.45 -11.94
C GLY A 85 3.45 -21.32 -10.52
N LEU A 86 3.24 -20.10 -10.03
CA LEU A 86 2.61 -19.87 -8.73
C LEU A 86 1.09 -20.02 -8.87
N GLY A 87 0.51 -20.88 -8.03
CA GLY A 87 -0.94 -21.05 -7.91
C GLY A 87 -1.53 -20.26 -6.73
N PRO A 88 -2.87 -20.16 -6.63
CA PRO A 88 -3.56 -19.47 -5.53
C PRO A 88 -3.13 -19.94 -4.12
N ASP A 89 -2.81 -21.23 -3.98
CA ASP A 89 -2.34 -21.84 -2.73
C ASP A 89 -0.94 -21.40 -2.31
N HIS A 90 -0.20 -20.71 -3.18
CA HIS A 90 1.18 -20.26 -2.98
C HIS A 90 1.26 -18.75 -2.74
N THR A 91 0.23 -18.17 -2.13
CA THR A 91 0.21 -16.74 -1.80
C THR A 91 1.35 -16.42 -0.83
N MET A 92 2.28 -15.56 -1.24
CA MET A 92 3.38 -15.11 -0.38
C MET A 92 2.83 -14.32 0.81
N PRO A 93 3.38 -14.47 2.03
CA PRO A 93 3.01 -13.62 3.16
C PRO A 93 3.16 -12.14 2.81
N ILE A 94 2.31 -11.29 3.38
CA ILE A 94 2.32 -9.85 3.11
C ILE A 94 3.62 -9.20 3.59
N GLU A 95 4.25 -9.77 4.62
CA GLU A 95 5.55 -9.37 5.14
C GLU A 95 6.74 -9.93 4.33
N GLY A 96 6.46 -10.69 3.28
CA GLY A 96 7.45 -11.40 2.48
C GLY A 96 7.86 -12.77 3.04
N PRO A 97 8.80 -13.47 2.39
CA PRO A 97 9.27 -14.78 2.83
C PRO A 97 9.96 -14.68 4.19
N ARG A 98 9.63 -15.59 5.12
CA ARG A 98 10.18 -15.58 6.50
C ARG A 98 11.72 -15.58 6.57
N SER A 99 12.38 -16.17 5.58
CA SER A 99 13.84 -16.27 5.50
C SER A 99 14.52 -15.03 4.92
N LEU A 100 13.80 -14.18 4.18
CA LEU A 100 14.35 -13.06 3.42
C LEU A 100 13.80 -11.70 3.85
N GLY A 101 12.68 -11.67 4.57
CA GLY A 101 11.98 -10.44 4.93
C GLY A 101 11.25 -9.80 3.74
N PRO A 102 10.79 -8.54 3.88
CA PRO A 102 10.05 -7.84 2.82
C PRO A 102 10.95 -7.48 1.64
N ASP A 103 10.36 -7.36 0.43
CA ASP A 103 11.05 -6.70 -0.68
C ASP A 103 11.29 -5.23 -0.38
N LEU A 104 12.18 -4.61 -1.17
CA LEU A 104 12.59 -3.24 -0.94
C LEU A 104 11.43 -2.26 -0.92
N ILE A 105 10.48 -2.38 -1.86
CA ILE A 105 9.31 -1.49 -1.93
C ILE A 105 8.41 -1.76 -0.72
N THR A 106 8.19 -3.03 -0.38
CA THR A 106 7.43 -3.40 0.82
C THR A 106 8.08 -2.85 2.09
N GLY A 107 9.40 -2.96 2.24
CA GLY A 107 10.13 -2.41 3.38
C GLY A 107 10.02 -0.89 3.49
N ILE A 108 10.13 -0.18 2.37
CA ILE A 108 9.93 1.29 2.32
C ILE A 108 8.51 1.66 2.75
N ILE A 109 7.51 0.90 2.27
CA ILE A 109 6.11 1.12 2.66
C ILE A 109 5.94 0.83 4.15
N PHE A 110 6.46 -0.28 4.64
CA PHE A 110 6.33 -0.68 6.05
C PHE A 110 6.94 0.34 7.02
N ASP A 111 8.08 0.93 6.64
CA ASP A 111 8.76 1.96 7.42
C ASP A 111 8.17 3.37 7.21
N ASP A 112 7.08 3.50 6.44
CA ASP A 112 6.38 4.76 6.13
C ASP A 112 7.33 5.86 5.61
N CYS A 113 8.32 5.45 4.79
CA CYS A 113 9.38 6.33 4.34
C CYS A 113 9.05 6.99 2.99
N THR A 114 8.31 8.11 3.04
CA THR A 114 7.92 8.88 1.85
C THR A 114 9.10 9.32 1.01
N ASP A 115 10.21 9.70 1.64
CA ASP A 115 11.44 10.13 0.95
C ASP A 115 12.04 9.06 0.05
N CYS A 116 12.11 7.82 0.54
CA CYS A 116 12.60 6.70 -0.23
C CYS A 116 11.57 6.25 -1.27
N PHE A 117 10.28 6.32 -0.95
CA PHE A 117 9.20 6.00 -1.89
C PHE A 117 9.17 6.97 -3.09
N GLU A 118 9.29 8.28 -2.84
CA GLU A 118 9.40 9.31 -3.88
C GLU A 118 10.65 9.10 -4.73
N TRP A 119 11.81 8.85 -4.10
CA TRP A 119 13.01 8.54 -4.83
C TRP A 119 12.82 7.32 -5.75
N PHE A 120 12.19 6.24 -5.27
CA PHE A 120 11.82 5.10 -6.11
C PHE A 120 10.90 5.49 -7.26
N SER A 121 9.94 6.37 -7.00
CA SER A 121 8.98 6.86 -7.99
C SER A 121 9.62 7.73 -9.08
N GLU A 122 10.74 8.40 -8.78
CA GLU A 122 11.49 9.21 -9.76
C GLU A 122 12.29 8.36 -10.75
N VAL A 123 12.82 7.21 -10.30
CA VAL A 123 13.61 6.30 -11.14
C VAL A 123 12.80 5.21 -11.82
N LEU A 124 11.55 5.01 -11.40
CA LEU A 124 10.64 4.02 -11.95
C LEU A 124 9.51 4.67 -12.78
N PRO A 125 8.85 3.92 -13.67
CA PRO A 125 7.54 4.30 -14.16
C PRO A 125 6.60 4.71 -13.01
N PRO A 126 5.66 5.65 -13.24
CA PRO A 126 4.80 6.18 -12.19
C PRO A 126 4.19 5.07 -11.31
N THR A 127 4.49 5.13 -10.01
CA THR A 127 4.01 4.18 -9.02
C THR A 127 2.72 4.67 -8.38
N TYR A 128 1.69 3.83 -8.39
CA TYR A 128 0.36 4.14 -7.86
C TYR A 128 -0.03 3.18 -6.74
N MET A 129 -1.08 3.54 -5.99
CA MET A 129 -1.64 2.68 -4.94
C MET A 129 -2.07 1.28 -5.45
N SER A 130 -2.38 1.16 -6.74
CA SER A 130 -2.80 -0.07 -7.42
C SER A 130 -1.65 -0.97 -7.86
N CYS A 131 -0.42 -0.47 -7.86
CA CYS A 131 0.76 -1.27 -8.17
C CYS A 131 0.92 -2.37 -7.13
N CYS A 132 1.55 -3.48 -7.51
CA CYS A 132 1.74 -4.65 -6.67
C CYS A 132 3.23 -4.96 -6.50
N ASN A 133 3.63 -5.43 -5.32
CA ASN A 133 4.99 -5.92 -5.10
C ASN A 133 5.22 -7.27 -5.80
N GLU A 134 6.42 -7.83 -5.68
CA GLU A 134 6.77 -9.14 -6.25
C GLU A 134 5.83 -10.28 -5.79
N GLY A 135 5.21 -10.16 -4.61
CA GLY A 135 4.27 -11.15 -4.06
C GLY A 135 2.83 -10.94 -4.49
N GLY A 136 2.58 -9.93 -5.34
CA GLY A 136 1.25 -9.60 -5.83
C GLY A 136 0.39 -8.78 -4.86
N TRP A 137 0.94 -8.28 -3.75
CA TRP A 137 0.21 -7.42 -2.82
C TRP A 137 0.19 -5.98 -3.33
N SER A 138 -1.00 -5.38 -3.42
CA SER A 138 -1.10 -3.98 -3.82
C SER A 138 -0.40 -3.05 -2.83
N PHE A 139 0.20 -1.95 -3.29
CA PHE A 139 0.89 -0.99 -2.43
C PHE A 139 -0.05 -0.38 -1.39
N LEU A 140 -1.31 -0.16 -1.75
CA LEU A 140 -2.33 0.23 -0.79
C LEU A 140 -2.50 -0.82 0.31
N SER A 141 -2.58 -2.11 -0.04
CA SER A 141 -2.73 -3.18 0.95
C SER A 141 -1.53 -3.28 1.90
N LEU A 142 -0.32 -3.12 1.38
CA LEU A 142 0.91 -3.05 2.18
C LEU A 142 0.86 -1.89 3.18
N ALA A 143 0.49 -0.70 2.69
CA ALA A 143 0.41 0.49 3.53
C ALA A 143 -0.69 0.38 4.61
N LEU A 144 -1.85 -0.21 4.26
CA LEU A 144 -2.95 -0.47 5.21
C LEU A 144 -2.56 -1.49 6.28
N HIS A 145 -1.80 -2.52 5.90
CA HIS A 145 -1.31 -3.54 6.82
C HIS A 145 -0.31 -2.95 7.82
N ALA A 146 0.67 -2.19 7.32
CA ALA A 146 1.70 -1.55 8.14
C ALA A 146 1.24 -0.27 8.87
N LYS A 147 0.06 0.27 8.51
CA LYS A 147 -0.44 1.57 9.01
C LYS A 147 0.49 2.72 8.67
N SER A 148 0.97 2.74 7.44
CA SER A 148 1.89 3.75 6.91
C SER A 148 1.15 5.06 6.67
N GLU A 149 0.90 5.83 7.73
CA GLU A 149 0.01 7.00 7.72
C GLU A 149 0.37 8.01 6.63
N LYS A 150 1.66 8.36 6.48
CA LYS A 150 2.09 9.37 5.50
C LYS A 150 1.89 8.89 4.08
N LEU A 151 2.24 7.64 3.79
CA LEU A 151 2.03 7.05 2.46
C LEU A 151 0.55 6.85 2.14
N LEU A 152 -0.26 6.44 3.13
CA LEU A 152 -1.71 6.33 2.96
C LEU A 152 -2.34 7.68 2.64
N ASP A 153 -1.94 8.74 3.33
CA ASP A 153 -2.41 10.09 3.04
C ASP A 153 -1.99 10.53 1.63
N SER A 154 -0.75 10.27 1.23
CA SER A 154 -0.28 10.53 -0.14
C SER A 154 -1.11 9.79 -1.20
N PHE A 155 -1.31 8.48 -1.03
CA PHE A 155 -2.12 7.67 -1.94
C PHE A 155 -3.56 8.19 -2.05
N PHE A 156 -4.21 8.50 -0.93
CA PHE A 156 -5.58 9.03 -0.97
C PHE A 156 -5.69 10.40 -1.64
N LEU A 157 -4.63 11.23 -1.57
CA LEU A 157 -4.56 12.52 -2.26
C LEU A 157 -4.30 12.36 -3.77
N SER A 158 -3.46 11.41 -4.19
CA SER A 158 -3.18 11.13 -5.60
C SER A 158 -4.38 10.59 -6.37
N GLY A 159 -5.40 10.09 -5.66
CA GLY A 159 -6.64 9.60 -6.25
C GLY A 159 -6.65 8.09 -6.47
N PHE A 160 -7.86 7.54 -6.62
CA PHE A 160 -8.08 6.11 -6.81
C PHE A 160 -8.03 5.73 -8.29
N PRO A 161 -7.79 4.44 -8.62
CA PRO A 161 -7.91 3.94 -9.99
C PRO A 161 -9.31 4.16 -10.57
N CYS A 162 -9.46 4.03 -11.90
CA CYS A 162 -10.71 4.26 -12.64
C CYS A 162 -11.91 3.46 -12.09
N GLU A 163 -11.66 2.25 -11.59
CA GLU A 163 -12.68 1.37 -11.01
C GLU A 163 -12.45 1.19 -9.50
N PRO A 164 -12.72 2.23 -8.68
CA PRO A 164 -12.44 2.20 -7.25
C PRO A 164 -13.30 1.18 -6.50
N GLY A 165 -14.51 0.88 -6.99
CA GLY A 165 -15.40 -0.11 -6.36
C GLY A 165 -14.79 -1.51 -6.38
N ASP A 166 -14.35 -1.96 -7.55
CA ASP A 166 -13.71 -3.26 -7.72
C ASP A 166 -12.35 -3.32 -7.03
N PHE A 167 -11.57 -2.25 -7.06
CA PHE A 167 -10.29 -2.20 -6.36
C PHE A 167 -10.42 -2.26 -4.82
N ILE A 168 -11.41 -1.56 -4.24
CA ILE A 168 -11.60 -1.52 -2.78
C ILE A 168 -12.26 -2.80 -2.26
N ALA A 169 -13.22 -3.37 -3.00
CA ALA A 169 -13.94 -4.57 -2.59
C ALA A 169 -13.33 -5.88 -3.12
N GLY A 170 -12.41 -5.79 -4.08
CA GLY A 170 -11.66 -6.92 -4.63
C GLY A 170 -10.51 -7.36 -3.73
N SER A 171 -9.92 -8.50 -4.07
CA SER A 171 -8.78 -9.07 -3.36
C SER A 171 -7.62 -8.08 -3.28
N SER A 172 -7.00 -8.00 -2.10
CA SER A 172 -5.79 -7.20 -1.90
C SER A 172 -4.53 -7.82 -2.51
N ASN A 173 -4.58 -9.11 -2.84
CA ASN A 173 -3.50 -9.86 -3.50
C ASN A 173 -3.90 -10.32 -4.91
N ALA A 174 -2.94 -10.28 -5.83
CA ALA A 174 -3.10 -10.60 -7.24
C ALA A 174 -3.49 -12.04 -7.55
N MET A 175 -3.19 -13.00 -6.67
CA MET A 175 -3.63 -14.38 -6.84
C MET A 175 -5.13 -14.58 -6.59
N GLY A 176 -5.86 -13.52 -6.23
CA GLY A 176 -7.29 -13.57 -5.91
C GLY A 176 -7.58 -14.20 -4.55
N THR A 177 -6.53 -14.53 -3.79
CA THR A 177 -6.55 -15.19 -2.50
C THR A 177 -6.10 -14.21 -1.42
N GLY A 178 -7.00 -13.86 -0.53
CA GLY A 178 -6.72 -12.91 0.56
C GLY A 178 -7.95 -12.11 0.96
N PRO A 179 -7.81 -11.25 1.99
CA PRO A 179 -8.87 -10.30 2.30
C PRO A 179 -9.03 -9.30 1.15
N SER A 180 -10.22 -8.75 1.01
CA SER A 180 -10.42 -7.55 0.21
C SER A 180 -9.61 -6.38 0.79
N THR A 181 -9.32 -5.37 -0.03
CA THR A 181 -8.63 -4.15 0.43
C THR A 181 -9.36 -3.51 1.61
N ILE A 182 -10.69 -3.44 1.57
CA ILE A 182 -11.49 -2.91 2.69
C ILE A 182 -11.53 -3.84 3.91
N GLY A 183 -11.52 -5.15 3.68
CA GLY A 183 -11.44 -6.15 4.75
C GLY A 183 -10.10 -6.11 5.48
N LEU A 184 -9.00 -5.91 4.74
CA LEU A 184 -7.67 -5.71 5.29
C LEU A 184 -7.60 -4.42 6.12
N SER A 185 -8.08 -3.32 5.57
CA SER A 185 -8.17 -2.04 6.31
C SER A 185 -9.00 -2.17 7.58
N ALA A 186 -10.11 -2.90 7.55
CA ALA A 186 -10.92 -3.11 8.73
C ALA A 186 -10.19 -3.96 9.80
N SER A 187 -9.40 -4.93 9.35
CA SER A 187 -8.64 -5.84 10.22
C SER A 187 -7.40 -5.18 10.83
N SER A 188 -6.77 -4.23 10.14
CA SER A 188 -5.62 -3.48 10.68
C SER A 188 -6.01 -2.56 11.84
N LYS A 189 -7.30 -2.27 12.00
CA LYS A 189 -7.86 -1.37 13.01
C LYS A 189 -7.43 0.10 12.87
N ASP A 190 -7.07 0.52 11.67
CA ASP A 190 -6.91 1.93 11.34
C ASP A 190 -8.27 2.54 10.97
N HIS A 191 -8.87 3.25 11.92
CA HIS A 191 -10.17 3.89 11.73
C HIS A 191 -10.19 4.95 10.63
N GLN A 192 -9.09 5.69 10.46
CA GLN A 192 -9.02 6.81 9.51
C GLN A 192 -9.00 6.29 8.08
N SER A 193 -8.09 5.36 7.79
CA SER A 193 -7.97 4.76 6.47
C SER A 193 -9.19 3.92 6.12
N PHE A 194 -9.72 3.16 7.08
CA PHE A 194 -10.97 2.43 6.90
C PHE A 194 -12.11 3.38 6.51
N ALA A 195 -12.27 4.49 7.23
CA ALA A 195 -13.34 5.42 6.94
C ALA A 195 -13.21 6.09 5.57
N LYS A 196 -11.98 6.43 5.14
CA LYS A 196 -11.69 6.95 3.80
C LYS A 196 -12.10 5.94 2.73
N LEU A 197 -11.69 4.68 2.89
CA LEU A 197 -12.02 3.60 1.95
C LEU A 197 -13.51 3.28 1.89
N PHE A 198 -14.18 3.17 3.04
CA PHE A 198 -15.60 2.85 3.10
C PHE A 198 -16.47 3.95 2.49
N LYS A 199 -16.13 5.21 2.74
CA LYS A 199 -16.78 6.35 2.08
C LYS A 199 -16.54 6.34 0.57
N LYS A 200 -15.29 6.08 0.13
CA LYS A 200 -14.97 6.02 -1.29
C LYS A 200 -15.70 4.88 -2.00
N LEU A 201 -15.81 3.71 -1.37
CA LEU A 201 -16.57 2.57 -1.88
C LEU A 201 -18.05 2.92 -2.07
N LYS A 202 -18.67 3.60 -1.08
CA LYS A 202 -20.05 4.07 -1.22
C LYS A 202 -20.22 5.13 -2.31
N GLN A 203 -19.23 6.01 -2.51
CA GLN A 203 -19.29 7.00 -3.59
C GLN A 203 -19.15 6.35 -4.97
N ALA A 204 -18.32 5.31 -5.07
CA ALA A 204 -18.06 4.58 -6.31
C ALA A 204 -19.24 3.75 -6.78
N LEU A 205 -20.05 3.25 -5.84
CA LEU A 205 -21.17 2.35 -6.11
C LEU A 205 -22.51 3.05 -5.88
N ASN A 206 -23.51 2.75 -6.69
CA ASN A 206 -24.88 3.18 -6.37
C ASN A 206 -25.40 2.47 -5.09
N GLY A 207 -26.49 2.96 -4.49
CA GLY A 207 -26.97 2.43 -3.20
C GLY A 207 -27.18 0.91 -3.17
N ASN A 208 -27.82 0.36 -4.20
CA ASN A 208 -28.03 -1.08 -4.33
C ASN A 208 -26.72 -1.85 -4.58
N GLY A 209 -25.81 -1.29 -5.39
CA GLY A 209 -24.50 -1.85 -5.69
C GLY A 209 -23.61 -1.90 -4.46
N PHE A 210 -23.62 -0.85 -3.63
CA PHE A 210 -22.89 -0.82 -2.37
C PHE A 210 -23.33 -1.93 -1.41
N GLN A 211 -24.64 -2.06 -1.18
CA GLN A 211 -25.20 -3.14 -0.36
C GLN A 211 -24.85 -4.52 -0.91
N ARG A 212 -25.05 -4.71 -2.22
CA ARG A 212 -24.80 -5.98 -2.90
C ARG A 212 -23.33 -6.38 -2.82
N THR A 213 -22.42 -5.45 -3.08
CA THR A 213 -20.98 -5.68 -3.00
C THR A 213 -20.56 -6.11 -1.60
N LEU A 214 -21.02 -5.40 -0.56
CA LEU A 214 -20.68 -5.75 0.83
C LEU A 214 -21.25 -7.11 1.24
N ARG A 215 -22.42 -7.50 0.72
CA ARG A 215 -23.05 -8.79 1.03
C ARG A 215 -22.43 -9.95 0.25
N ASP A 216 -22.19 -9.76 -1.04
CA ASP A 216 -21.87 -10.83 -1.99
C ASP A 216 -20.35 -11.02 -2.15
N ARG A 217 -19.54 -9.96 -2.01
CA ARG A 217 -18.08 -10.05 -2.21
C ARG A 217 -17.27 -10.16 -0.93
N LEU A 218 -17.81 -9.73 0.22
CA LEU A 218 -17.08 -9.79 1.48
C LEU A 218 -17.42 -11.03 2.29
N THR A 219 -16.37 -11.64 2.84
CA THR A 219 -16.52 -12.78 3.75
C THR A 219 -17.23 -12.38 5.05
N CYS A 220 -17.76 -13.37 5.78
CA CYS A 220 -18.36 -13.11 7.10
C CYS A 220 -17.37 -12.48 8.09
N LYS A 221 -16.08 -12.85 8.01
CA LYS A 221 -15.01 -12.32 8.86
C LYS A 221 -14.76 -10.84 8.58
N GLU A 222 -14.65 -10.45 7.31
CA GLU A 222 -14.46 -9.05 6.92
C GLU A 222 -15.65 -8.19 7.31
N ARG A 223 -16.87 -8.68 7.08
CA ARG A 223 -18.09 -7.98 7.52
C ARG A 223 -18.13 -7.78 9.03
N ALA A 224 -17.62 -8.74 9.81
CA ALA A 224 -17.51 -8.61 11.26
C ALA A 224 -16.42 -7.59 11.66
N ALA A 225 -15.27 -7.60 10.98
CA ALA A 225 -14.20 -6.61 11.21
C ALA A 225 -14.67 -5.18 10.88
N ILE A 226 -15.42 -5.01 9.79
CA ILE A 226 -16.02 -3.72 9.41
C ILE A 226 -16.95 -3.21 10.52
N ARG A 227 -17.80 -4.07 11.07
CA ARG A 227 -18.70 -3.71 12.18
C ARG A 227 -17.95 -3.30 13.43
N SER A 228 -16.84 -3.95 13.75
CA SER A 228 -16.09 -3.68 14.98
C SER A 228 -15.26 -2.40 14.90
N ILE A 229 -14.80 -2.02 13.70
CA ILE A 229 -13.91 -0.86 13.52
C ILE A 229 -14.63 0.41 13.12
N ALA A 230 -15.86 0.33 12.60
CA ALA A 230 -16.52 1.49 12.04
C ALA A 230 -16.80 2.57 13.10
N PRO A 231 -16.25 3.81 12.93
CA PRO A 231 -16.53 4.91 13.84
C PRO A 231 -18.01 5.31 13.83
N GLN A 232 -18.45 5.96 14.90
CA GLN A 232 -19.87 6.27 15.12
C GLN A 232 -20.53 7.05 13.97
N TYR A 233 -19.79 7.96 13.31
CA TYR A 233 -20.30 8.73 12.17
C TYR A 233 -20.57 7.88 10.91
N LEU A 234 -20.07 6.63 10.85
CA LEU A 234 -20.36 5.69 9.76
C LEU A 234 -21.51 4.73 10.08
N GLN A 235 -22.09 4.76 11.27
CA GLN A 235 -23.14 3.82 11.68
C GLN A 235 -24.38 3.86 10.79
N LYS A 236 -24.78 5.05 10.30
CA LYS A 236 -25.84 5.18 9.29
C LYS A 236 -25.49 4.42 8.00
N MET A 237 -24.24 4.53 7.56
CA MET A 237 -23.76 3.86 6.35
C MET A 237 -23.72 2.34 6.52
N LEU A 238 -23.34 1.86 7.70
CA LEU A 238 -23.39 0.44 8.04
C LEU A 238 -24.82 -0.11 8.06
N TYR A 239 -25.76 0.66 8.60
CA TYR A 239 -27.17 0.29 8.59
C TYR A 239 -27.71 0.22 7.17
N GLU A 240 -27.46 1.25 6.36
CA GLU A 240 -27.83 1.25 4.94
C GLU A 240 -27.20 0.09 4.19
N ALA A 241 -25.99 -0.34 4.57
CA ALA A 241 -25.32 -1.52 4.01
C ALA A 241 -25.90 -2.87 4.50
N GLY A 242 -26.85 -2.88 5.43
CA GLY A 242 -27.34 -4.09 6.09
C GLY A 242 -26.30 -4.77 6.99
N LEU A 243 -25.24 -4.06 7.37
CA LEU A 243 -24.17 -4.56 8.23
C LEU A 243 -24.41 -4.29 9.72
N ALA A 244 -25.32 -3.38 10.07
CA ALA A 244 -25.67 -3.07 11.45
C ALA A 244 -27.19 -2.96 11.60
N ALA A 245 -27.71 -3.34 12.77
CA ALA A 245 -29.07 -2.96 13.17
C ALA A 245 -29.06 -1.49 13.62
N LEU A 246 -30.12 -0.73 13.31
CA LEU A 246 -30.21 0.67 13.70
C LEU A 246 -30.26 0.77 15.24
N HIS A 247 -29.21 1.28 15.88
CA HIS A 247 -29.23 1.51 17.33
C HIS A 247 -30.29 2.58 17.66
N PRO A 248 -31.13 2.41 18.70
CA PRO A 248 -32.22 3.34 19.02
C PRO A 248 -31.81 4.81 19.19
N THR A 249 -30.56 5.07 19.59
CA THR A 249 -30.02 6.44 19.77
C THR A 249 -29.84 7.22 18.47
N LEU A 250 -29.72 6.56 17.31
CA LEU A 250 -29.68 7.24 16.01
C LEU A 250 -31.06 7.75 15.55
N ARG A 251 -32.16 7.27 16.16
CA ARG A 251 -33.51 7.82 15.92
C ARG A 251 -33.68 9.23 16.48
N TYR A 252 -32.81 9.66 17.40
CA TYR A 252 -32.94 10.92 18.15
C TYR A 252 -31.78 11.91 17.88
N SER A 253 -31.09 11.79 16.76
CA SER A 253 -30.16 12.84 16.33
C SER A 253 -30.96 14.10 15.94
N PRO A 254 -30.56 15.32 16.36
CA PRO A 254 -31.26 16.56 16.02
C PRO A 254 -31.37 16.82 14.52
N TYR A 255 -30.52 16.18 13.72
CA TYR A 255 -30.55 16.22 12.26
C TYR A 255 -31.61 15.31 11.62
N TYR A 256 -32.38 14.59 12.44
CA TYR A 256 -33.32 13.55 12.02
C TYR A 256 -34.76 13.74 12.52
N SER A 257 -35.10 14.89 13.10
CA SER A 257 -36.51 15.27 13.25
C SER A 257 -37.05 15.76 11.89
N GLY A 258 -37.25 14.82 10.97
CA GLY A 258 -38.15 15.04 9.85
C GLY A 258 -39.48 15.50 10.42
N LYS A 259 -39.87 16.74 10.09
CA LYS A 259 -41.18 17.32 10.40
C LYS A 259 -42.25 16.26 10.13
N ARG A 260 -42.85 15.70 11.18
CA ARG A 260 -44.20 15.17 11.08
C ARG A 260 -45.09 16.40 10.90
N THR A 261 -45.49 16.65 9.66
CA THR A 261 -46.72 17.39 9.39
C THR A 261 -47.84 16.62 10.09
N GLN A 262 -48.24 17.10 11.27
CA GLN A 262 -49.52 16.73 11.86
C GLN A 262 -50.60 17.34 10.96
N MET A 263 -51.32 16.48 10.26
CA MET A 263 -52.65 16.81 9.77
C MET A 263 -53.59 16.82 10.98
N TYR A 264 -54.14 17.99 11.27
CA TYR A 264 -55.47 18.17 11.83
C TYR A 264 -56.11 19.34 11.08
#